data_AF-A0A7J2KFT7-F1
#
_entry.id   AF-A0A7J2KFT7-F1
#
_cell.length_a   1.000
_cell.length_b   1.000
_cell.length_c   1.000
_cell.angle_alpha   90.00
_cell.angle_beta   90.00
_cell.angle_gamma   90.00
#
_symmetry.space_group_name_H-M   'P 1'
#
loop_
_entity.id
_entity.type
_entity.pdbx_description
1 polymer ?
#
loop_
_entity_poly.entity_id
_entity_poly.type
_entity_poly.pdbx_seq_one_letter_code
_entity_poly.pdbx_strand_id
1 'polypeptide(L)' 'ILSQIGRPITDPWIASIRVIGDFETLPSNIRSEIYSIVEEELDKAPALTEILLREETFVF' A
#
# COMPACT_ATOMS: atom_id res chain seq x y z
N ILE A 1 -0.67 -7.22 0.41
CA ILE A 1 0.31 -6.99 -0.67
C ILE A 1 0.99 -8.32 -0.97
N LEU A 2 1.20 -8.66 -2.23
CA LEU A 2 1.87 -9.89 -2.64
C LEU A 2 3.01 -9.55 -3.60
N SER A 3 4.24 -9.86 -3.19
CA SER A 3 5.45 -9.65 -3.97
C SER A 3 5.68 -10.77 -4.99
N GLN A 4 6.64 -10.55 -5.88
CA GLN A 4 7.16 -11.56 -6.80
C GLN A 4 8.69 -11.50 -6.79
N ILE A 5 9.35 -12.65 -6.66
CA ILE A 5 10.82 -12.71 -6.72
C ILE A 5 11.31 -12.14 -8.07
N GLY A 6 12.31 -11.27 -8.01
CA GLY A 6 12.88 -10.61 -9.18
C GLY A 6 12.13 -9.35 -9.63
N ARG A 7 11.01 -9.00 -8.99
CA ARG A 7 10.27 -7.74 -9.23
C ARG A 7 10.60 -6.71 -8.14
N PRO A 8 10.68 -5.39 -8.46
CA PRO A 8 10.88 -4.36 -7.45
C PRO A 8 9.83 -4.41 -6.34
N ILE A 9 10.23 -4.09 -5.10
CA ILE A 9 9.31 -4.10 -3.94
C ILE A 9 8.22 -3.03 -4.03
N THR A 10 8.46 -1.97 -4.78
CA THR A 10 7.51 -0.89 -5.07
C THR A 10 6.45 -1.31 -6.10
N ASP A 11 6.65 -2.43 -6.80
CA ASP A 11 5.79 -2.92 -7.86
C ASP A 11 5.31 -4.35 -7.56
N PRO A 12 4.38 -4.53 -6.61
CA PRO A 12 3.92 -5.85 -6.21
C PRO A 12 3.13 -6.55 -7.32
N TRP A 13 3.03 -7.88 -7.27
CA TRP A 13 2.14 -8.62 -8.16
C TRP A 13 0.67 -8.23 -7.93
N ILE A 14 0.28 -8.03 -6.67
CA ILE A 14 -1.02 -7.46 -6.31
C ILE A 14 -0.97 -6.66 -4.99
N ALA A 15 -1.53 -5.47 -5.01
CA ALA A 15 -1.90 -4.69 -3.82
C ALA A 15 -3.43 -4.72 -3.68
N SER A 16 -3.97 -5.78 -3.07
CA SER A 16 -5.42 -5.93 -2.90
C SER A 16 -5.91 -5.09 -1.73
N ILE A 17 -6.90 -4.23 -1.99
CA ILE A 17 -7.55 -3.39 -0.99
C ILE A 17 -8.99 -3.85 -0.82
N ARG A 18 -9.40 -4.07 0.43
CA ARG A 18 -10.79 -4.32 0.81
C ARG A 18 -11.28 -3.11 1.60
N VAL A 19 -12.42 -2.58 1.17
CA VAL A 19 -13.04 -1.40 1.79
C VAL A 19 -14.35 -1.82 2.41
N ILE A 20 -14.66 -1.28 3.59
CA ILE A 20 -15.94 -1.42 4.27
C ILE A 20 -16.53 -0.02 4.40
N GLY A 21 -17.80 0.16 4.05
CA GLY A 21 -18.49 1.44 4.19
C GLY A 21 -19.97 1.34 3.84
N ASP A 22 -20.69 2.43 4.11
CA ASP A 22 -22.14 2.53 3.94
C ASP A 22 -22.52 2.89 2.50
N PHE A 23 -22.08 2.07 1.54
CA PHE A 23 -22.39 2.21 0.12
C PHE A 23 -22.64 0.84 -0.50
N GLU A 24 -23.68 0.73 -1.33
CA GLU A 24 -23.97 -0.52 -2.07
C GLU A 24 -22.87 -0.84 -3.08
N THR A 25 -22.28 0.20 -3.68
CA THR A 25 -21.16 0.09 -4.62
C THR A 25 -20.11 1.15 -4.30
N LEU A 26 -18.83 0.78 -4.42
CA LEU A 26 -17.72 1.70 -4.13
C LEU A 26 -17.73 2.86 -5.16
N PRO A 27 -17.91 4.12 -4.71
CA PRO A 27 -17.88 5.29 -5.59
C PRO A 27 -16.57 5.41 -6.35
N SER A 28 -16.63 5.91 -7.60
CA SER A 28 -15.46 6.02 -8.47
C SER A 28 -14.40 6.98 -7.94
N ASN A 29 -14.81 8.09 -7.33
CA ASN A 29 -13.90 9.06 -6.71
C ASN A 29 -13.10 8.44 -5.56
N ILE A 30 -13.77 7.67 -4.69
CA ILE A 30 -13.12 6.98 -3.56
C ILE A 30 -12.17 5.90 -4.09
N ARG A 31 -12.58 5.18 -5.14
CA ARG A 31 -11.69 4.20 -5.80
C ARG A 31 -10.42 4.86 -6.31
N SER A 32 -10.53 5.98 -7.04
CA SER A 32 -9.38 6.71 -7.56
C SER A 32 -8.46 7.22 -6.45
N GLU A 33 -9.04 7.75 -5.38
CA GLU A 33 -8.29 8.20 -4.20
C GLU A 33 -7.51 7.06 -3.54
N ILE A 34 -8.14 5.88 -3.37
CA ILE A 34 -7.47 4.68 -2.86
C ILE A 34 -6.28 4.30 -3.76
N TYR A 35 -6.46 4.33 -5.08
CA TYR A 35 -5.37 4.04 -6.01
C TYR A 35 -4.19 5.00 -5.82
N SER A 36 -4.46 6.30 -5.75
CA SER A 36 -3.41 7.31 -5.56
C SER A 36 -2.67 7.14 -4.24
N ILE A 37 -3.39 6.85 -3.14
CA ILE A 37 -2.76 6.59 -1.84
C ILE A 37 -1.86 5.34 -1.91
N VAL A 38 -2.36 4.26 -2.50
CA VAL A 38 -1.60 3.01 -2.59
C VAL A 38 -0.34 3.19 -3.44
N GLU A 39 -0.42 3.91 -4.56
CA GLU A 39 0.72 4.21 -5.41
C GLU A 39 1.77 5.05 -4.67
N GLU A 40 1.35 6.12 -4.00
CA GLU A 40 2.24 6.99 -3.21
C GLU A 40 2.94 6.22 -2.08
N GLU A 41 2.23 5.36 -1.36
CA GLU A 41 2.80 4.61 -0.24
C GLU A 41 3.74 3.48 -0.72
N LEU A 42 3.46 2.88 -1.89
CA LEU A 42 4.37 1.89 -2.50
C LEU A 42 5.70 2.54 -2.92
N ASP A 43 5.68 3.76 -3.44
CA ASP A 43 6.90 4.50 -3.79
C ASP A 43 7.76 4.85 -2.57
N LYS A 44 7.12 5.01 -1.41
CA LYS A 44 7.81 5.25 -0.12
C LYS A 44 8.32 3.98 0.54
N ALA A 45 8.00 2.78 0.04
CA ALA A 45 8.39 1.52 0.65
C ALA A 45 9.91 1.41 0.99
N PRO A 46 10.85 1.94 0.18
CA PRO A 46 12.27 1.94 0.55
C PRO A 46 12.58 2.70 1.85
N ALA A 47 11.84 3.78 2.13
CA ALA A 47 12.00 4.61 3.33
C ALA A 47 11.59 3.86 4.62
N LEU A 48 10.80 2.79 4.52
CA LEU A 48 10.44 1.95 5.67
C LEU A 48 11.68 1.33 6.33
N THR A 49 12.76 1.11 5.56
CA THR A 49 14.04 0.63 6.11
C THR A 49 14.60 1.60 7.13
N GLU A 50 14.54 2.90 6.85
CA GLU A 50 15.02 3.93 7.77
C GLU A 50 14.17 3.99 9.04
N ILE A 51 12.86 3.91 8.91
CA ILE A 51 11.92 3.87 10.05
C ILE A 51 12.20 2.67 10.95
N LEU A 52 12.47 1.49 10.38
CA LEU A 52 12.85 0.29 11.13
C LEU A 52 14.18 0.46 11.87
N LEU A 53 15.19 1.04 11.21
CA LEU A 53 16.50 1.28 11.81
C LEU A 53 16.46 2.33 12.93
N ARG A 54 15.50 3.26 12.89
CA ARG A 54 15.27 4.27 13.92
C ARG A 54 14.38 3.78 15.08
N GLU A 55 13.89 2.55 15.02
CA GLU A 55 12.96 1.98 16.00
C GLU A 55 11.66 2.80 16.13
N GLU A 56 11.26 3.50 15.05
CA GLU A 56 10.07 4.37 15.01
C GLU A 56 8.78 3.59 14.68
N THR A 57 8.85 2.26 14.60
CA THR A 57 7.72 1.38 14.30
C THR A 57 7.79 0.08 15.07
N PHE A 58 6.63 -0.56 15.26
CA PHE A 58 6.51 -1.87 15.90
C PHE A 58 6.51 -2.99 14.86
N VAL A 59 7.21 -4.08 15.17
CA VAL A 59 7.27 -5.28 14.33
C VAL A 59 6.65 -6.51 15.01
N PHE A 60 6.17 -6.34 16.26
CA PHE A 60 5.50 -7.34 17.09
C PHE A 60 4.66 -6.67 18.17
#